data_AF-A0A921B0S6-F1
#
_entry.id   AF-A0A921B0S6-F1
#
_cell.length_a   1.000
_cell.length_b   1.000
_cell.length_c   1.000
_cell.angle_alpha   90.00
_cell.angle_beta   90.00
_cell.angle_gamma   90.00
#
_symmetry.space_group_name_H-M   'P 1'
#
loop_
_entity.id
_entity.type
_entity.pdbx_description
1 polymer ?
#
loop_
_entity_poly.entity_id
_entity_poly.type
_entity_poly.pdbx_seq_one_letter_code
_entity_poly.pdbx_strand_id
1 'polypeptide(L)' 'MQELPDDQGGIGRHKCAACAYEQGYQDGRNRIMTIDIAQVVGSLSESQAQNQRHKSPHVAYMRGYYDGILKSFS' A
#
# COMPACT_ATOMS: atom_id res chain seq x y z
N MET A 1 -10.02 8.53 -3.58
CA MET A 1 -8.66 8.32 -3.04
C MET A 1 -8.50 9.30 -1.90
N GLN A 2 -8.92 8.88 -0.70
CA GLN A 2 -8.81 9.65 0.54
C GLN A 2 -7.35 10.08 0.71
N GLU A 3 -7.11 11.32 1.16
CA GLU A 3 -5.78 11.92 1.21
C GLU A 3 -4.83 11.04 2.04
N LEU A 4 -3.96 10.31 1.34
CA LEU A 4 -2.85 9.61 1.99
C LEU A 4 -1.83 10.66 2.42
N PRO A 5 -1.16 10.49 3.56
CA PRO A 5 -0.12 11.40 3.97
C PRO A 5 1.01 11.42 2.95
N ASP A 6 1.56 12.61 2.75
CA ASP A 6 2.78 12.76 1.97
C ASP A 6 3.96 12.14 2.72
N ASP A 7 4.78 11.38 2.00
CA ASP A 7 5.96 10.69 2.45
C ASP A 7 7.19 11.30 1.77
N GLN A 8 7.80 12.26 2.46
CA GLN A 8 8.99 12.97 2.00
C GLN A 8 10.30 12.34 2.49
N GLY A 9 10.26 11.20 3.22
CA GLY A 9 11.47 10.64 3.85
C GLY A 9 11.36 9.26 4.52
N GLY A 10 10.35 8.45 4.22
CA GLY A 10 10.05 7.18 4.88
C GLY A 10 10.37 5.91 4.09
N ILE A 11 10.01 4.76 4.67
CA ILE A 11 10.14 3.43 4.08
C ILE A 11 9.29 3.38 2.80
N GLY A 12 9.95 3.15 1.66
CA GLY A 12 9.28 3.11 0.36
C GLY A 12 9.14 4.46 -0.33
N ARG A 13 9.93 5.47 0.05
CA ARG A 13 10.04 6.71 -0.75
C ARG A 13 10.22 6.38 -2.24
N HIS A 14 9.43 7.04 -3.09
CA HIS A 14 9.29 6.82 -4.54
C HIS A 14 8.56 5.55 -4.98
N LYS A 15 8.17 4.65 -4.07
CA LYS A 15 7.41 3.45 -4.41
C LYS A 15 5.97 3.79 -4.77
N CYS A 16 5.39 2.99 -5.65
CA CYS A 16 4.04 3.14 -6.14
C CYS A 16 2.99 2.89 -5.04
N ALA A 17 2.41 3.96 -4.48
CA ALA A 17 1.36 3.85 -3.46
C ALA A 17 0.11 3.10 -3.95
N ALA A 18 -0.27 3.26 -5.22
CA ALA A 18 -1.39 2.50 -5.80
C ALA A 18 -1.11 0.98 -5.85
N CYS A 19 0.12 0.61 -6.18
CA CYS A 19 0.56 -0.78 -6.20
C CYS A 19 0.60 -1.36 -4.79
N ALA A 20 1.01 -0.56 -3.81
CA ALA A 20 0.97 -0.94 -2.40
C ALA A 20 -0.46 -1.20 -1.92
N TYR A 21 -1.42 -0.33 -2.27
CA TYR A 21 -2.83 -0.54 -1.98
C TYR A 21 -3.36 -1.84 -2.59
N GLU A 22 -3.07 -2.09 -3.87
CA GLU A 22 -3.55 -3.30 -4.54
C GLU A 22 -3.00 -4.57 -3.87
N GLN A 23 -1.69 -4.58 -3.56
CA GLN A 23 -1.09 -5.71 -2.84
C GLN A 23 -1.75 -5.92 -1.47
N GLY A 24 -1.92 -4.85 -0.69
CA GLY A 24 -2.60 -4.91 0.59
C GLY A 24 -4.02 -5.46 0.43
N TYR A 25 -4.77 -4.99 -0.56
CA TYR A 25 -6.13 -5.46 -0.83
C TYR A 25 -6.20 -6.96 -1.10
N GLN A 26 -5.29 -7.50 -1.90
CA GLN A 26 -5.22 -8.95 -2.14
C GLN A 26 -4.84 -9.72 -0.87
N ASP A 27 -3.84 -9.25 -0.13
CA ASP A 27 -3.39 -9.89 1.12
C ASP A 27 -4.52 -9.91 2.18
N GLY A 28 -5.29 -8.81 2.26
CA GLY A 28 -6.45 -8.68 3.13
C GLY A 28 -7.58 -9.61 2.71
N ARG A 29 -7.88 -9.71 1.41
CA ARG A 29 -8.89 -10.67 0.91
C ARG A 29 -8.52 -12.12 1.24
N ASN A 30 -7.24 -12.43 1.21
CA ASN A 30 -6.70 -13.76 1.55
C ASN A 30 -6.52 -13.96 3.06
N ARG A 31 -6.81 -12.94 3.90
CA ARG A 31 -6.65 -12.96 5.35
C ARG A 31 -5.24 -13.37 5.78
N ILE A 32 -4.22 -12.86 5.09
CA ILE A 32 -2.82 -13.09 5.49
C ILE A 32 -2.57 -12.40 6.83
N MET A 33 -2.15 -13.15 7.84
CA MET A 33 -2.02 -12.65 9.23
C MET A 33 -0.59 -12.18 9.56
N THR A 34 0.41 -12.64 8.81
CA THR A 34 1.81 -12.28 9.01
C THR A 34 2.29 -11.51 7.80
N ILE A 35 2.63 -10.24 8.00
CA ILE A 35 3.01 -9.33 6.92
C ILE A 35 4.32 -8.64 7.30
N ASP A 36 5.33 -8.81 6.46
CA ASP A 36 6.51 -7.96 6.47
C ASP A 36 6.28 -6.77 5.53
N ILE A 37 5.83 -5.67 6.11
CA ILE A 37 5.51 -4.45 5.35
C ILE A 37 6.76 -3.86 4.71
N ALA A 38 7.93 -3.97 5.34
CA ALA A 38 9.17 -3.42 4.78
C ALA A 38 9.57 -4.20 3.52
N GLN A 39 9.44 -5.53 3.54
CA GLN A 39 9.67 -6.37 2.36
C GLN A 39 8.65 -6.06 1.25
N VAL A 40 7.35 -6.01 1.59
CA VAL A 40 6.30 -5.73 0.61
C VAL A 40 6.54 -4.40 -0.07
N VAL A 41 6.64 -3.31 0.70
CA VAL A 41 6.85 -1.96 0.18
C VAL A 41 8.20 -1.85 -0.57
N GLY A 42 9.25 -2.50 -0.08
CA GLY A 42 10.57 -2.53 -0.71
C GLY A 42 10.57 -3.18 -2.10
N SER A 43 9.73 -4.20 -2.31
CA SER A 43 9.61 -4.93 -3.58
C SER A 43 8.80 -4.21 -4.66
N LEU A 44 8.06 -3.16 -4.30
CA LEU A 44 7.22 -2.43 -5.26
C LEU A 44 8.05 -1.68 -6.30
N SER A 45 7.46 -1.47 -7.48
CA SER A 45 8.02 -0.58 -8.49
C SER A 45 7.95 0.88 -8.06
N GLU A 46 8.82 1.72 -8.61
CA GLU A 46 8.74 3.17 -8.43
C GLU A 46 7.51 3.75 -9.15
N SER A 47 6.95 4.81 -8.57
CA SER A 47 5.78 5.49 -9.13
C SER A 47 6.13 6.27 -10.40
N GLN A 48 5.54 5.85 -11.51
CA GLN A 48 5.65 6.55 -12.81
C GLN A 48 4.71 7.76 -12.93
N ALA A 49 3.71 7.88 -12.06
CA ALA A 49 2.73 8.96 -12.09
C ALA A 49 3.12 10.07 -11.11
N GLN A 50 3.47 11.26 -11.64
CA GLN A 50 3.91 12.42 -10.84
C GLN A 50 2.93 12.80 -9.71
N ASN A 51 1.62 12.70 -9.92
CA ASN A 51 0.61 13.04 -8.90
C ASN A 51 0.48 12.04 -7.74
N GLN A 52 1.13 10.87 -7.84
CA GLN A 52 1.16 9.87 -6.76
C GLN A 52 2.58 9.71 -6.18
N ARG A 53 3.58 10.38 -6.77
CA ARG A 53 4.90 10.54 -6.14
C ARG A 53 4.64 11.34 -4.87
N HIS A 54 5.19 10.87 -3.76
CA HIS A 54 4.98 11.39 -2.41
C HIS A 54 3.80 10.81 -1.64
N LYS A 55 2.88 10.00 -2.16
CA LYS A 55 1.93 9.34 -1.23
C LYS A 55 2.59 8.18 -0.51
N SER A 56 2.34 8.04 0.80
CA SER A 56 2.91 6.96 1.59
C SER A 56 2.44 5.58 1.10
N PRO A 57 3.35 4.73 0.59
CA PRO A 57 3.00 3.36 0.16
C PRO A 57 2.65 2.47 1.37
N HIS A 58 3.23 2.75 2.53
CA HIS A 58 2.90 2.05 3.77
C HIS A 58 1.44 2.24 4.15
N VAL A 59 0.97 3.50 4.22
CA VAL A 59 -0.44 3.78 4.56
C VAL A 59 -1.37 3.25 3.46
N ALA A 60 -0.98 3.35 2.20
CA ALA A 60 -1.74 2.79 1.09
C ALA A 60 -1.91 1.27 1.22
N TYR A 61 -0.84 0.54 1.56
CA TYR A 61 -0.90 -0.91 1.81
C TYR A 61 -1.87 -1.26 2.94
N MET A 62 -1.74 -0.61 4.10
CA MET A 62 -2.62 -0.87 5.25
C MET A 62 -4.09 -0.60 4.92
N ARG A 63 -4.36 0.47 4.16
CA ARG A 63 -5.70 0.79 3.71
C ARG A 63 -6.26 -0.28 2.78
N GLY A 64 -5.47 -0.70 1.79
CA GLY A 64 -5.83 -1.81 0.91
C GLY A 64 -6.15 -3.07 1.70
N TYR A 65 -5.27 -3.44 2.64
CA TYR A 65 -5.46 -4.61 3.50
C TYR A 65 -6.78 -4.57 4.29
N TYR A 66 -7.08 -3.45 4.94
CA TYR A 66 -8.35 -3.26 5.64
C TYR A 66 -9.55 -3.43 4.70
N ASP A 67 -9.53 -2.77 3.54
CA ASP A 67 -10.62 -2.85 2.55
C ASP A 67 -10.77 -4.29 2.01
N GLY A 68 -9.67 -5.02 1.82
CA GLY A 68 -9.65 -6.41 1.40
C GLY A 68 -10.22 -7.37 2.45
N ILE A 69 -9.89 -7.15 3.73
CA ILE A 69 -10.49 -7.89 4.85
C ILE A 69 -12.00 -7.69 4.87
N LEU A 70 -12.49 -6.44 4.79
CA LEU A 70 -13.93 -6.17 4.72
C LEU A 70 -14.60 -6.92 3.57
N LYS A 71 -13.97 -6.91 2.39
CA LYS A 71 -14.49 -7.62 1.21
C LYS A 71 -14.53 -9.14 1.41
N SER A 72 -13.62 -9.71 2.19
CA SER A 72 -13.60 -11.15 2.47
C SER A 72 -14.84 -11.64 3.24
N PHE A 73 -15.61 -10.74 3.85
CA PHE A 73 -16.84 -11.02 4.60
C PHE A 73 -18.13 -10.68 3.83
N SER A 74 -18.03 -10.17 2.59
CA SER A 74 -19.17 -9.86 1.71
C SER A 74 -19.38 -10.93 0.65
#